data_AF-A0A9P0CLD8-F1
#
_entry.id   AF-A0A9P0CLD8-F1
#
_cell.length_a   1.000
_cell.length_b   1.000
_cell.length_c   1.000
_cell.angle_alpha   90.00
_cell.angle_beta   90.00
_cell.angle_gamma   90.00
#
_symmetry.space_group_name_H-M   'P 1'
#
loop_
_entity.id
_entity.type
_entity.pdbx_description
1 polymer ?
#
loop_
_entity_poly.entity_id
_entity_poly.type
_entity_poly.pdbx_seq_one_letter_code
_entity_poly.pdbx_strand_id
1 'polypeptide(L)'
;MSDTDDTQSERSVEETKKRKRGVRNDKNYKRNVIKRCRVQGKVYANYKENAVYARKLGDGFRCPIKCFEKLNDDIKDALFTPFCALNTKEDQDIYLQGLLEVVNIK
;
A
#
# COMPACT_ATOMS: atom_id res chain seq x y z
N MET A 1 -10.68 53.97 -12.04
CA MET A 1 -9.95 52.78 -12.52
C MET A 1 -8.73 52.67 -11.64
N SER A 2 -8.76 51.72 -10.71
CA SER A 2 -7.82 51.66 -9.59
C SER A 2 -7.41 50.20 -9.39
N ASP A 3 -6.14 49.98 -9.69
CA ASP A 3 -5.17 49.14 -8.96
C ASP A 3 -5.39 47.62 -8.90
N THR A 4 -4.48 46.94 -9.60
CA THR A 4 -4.16 45.52 -9.59
C THR A 4 -3.69 45.05 -8.21
N ASP A 5 -4.38 44.05 -7.63
CA ASP A 5 -3.92 43.32 -6.45
C ASP A 5 -3.12 42.08 -6.87
N ASP A 6 -1.83 42.12 -6.59
CA ASP A 6 -0.84 41.06 -6.80
C ASP A 6 -0.79 40.19 -5.54
N THR A 7 -1.68 39.19 -5.46
CA THR A 7 -1.71 38.26 -4.33
C THR A 7 -0.54 37.26 -4.46
N GLN A 8 0.56 37.57 -3.76
CA GLN A 8 1.76 36.74 -3.65
C GLN A 8 1.44 35.33 -3.11
N SER A 9 1.80 34.33 -3.91
CA SER A 9 1.82 32.91 -3.58
C SER A 9 2.74 32.63 -2.39
N GLU A 10 2.16 32.34 -1.22
CA GLU A 10 2.88 31.86 -0.04
C GLU A 10 3.59 30.52 -0.31
N ARG A 11 4.92 30.54 -0.37
CA ARG A 11 5.75 29.33 -0.38
C ARG A 11 6.13 29.01 1.06
N SER A 12 5.47 28.04 1.65
CA SER A 12 5.74 27.56 3.01
C SER A 12 7.17 26.99 3.12
N VAL A 13 7.97 27.61 3.98
CA VAL A 13 9.33 27.17 4.31
C VAL A 13 9.23 26.15 5.44
N GLU A 14 9.36 24.85 5.11
CA GLU A 14 9.49 23.81 6.13
C GLU A 14 10.86 23.91 6.83
N GLU A 15 10.86 24.32 8.09
CA GLU A 15 12.05 24.31 8.95
C GLU A 15 12.62 22.88 9.09
N THR A 16 13.80 22.65 8.54
CA THR A 16 14.48 21.35 8.64
C THR A 16 15.08 21.15 10.03
N LYS A 17 14.32 20.55 10.95
CA LYS A 17 14.80 20.18 12.29
C LYS A 17 16.04 19.26 12.20
N LYS A 18 17.14 19.66 12.85
CA LYS A 18 18.36 18.86 12.97
C LYS A 18 18.05 17.48 13.58
N ARG A 19 18.50 16.41 12.91
CA ARG A 19 18.26 15.02 13.35
C ARG A 19 18.98 14.76 14.67
N LYS A 20 18.24 14.45 15.74
CA LYS A 20 18.81 13.97 17.01
C LYS A 20 19.45 12.60 16.79
N ARG A 21 20.74 12.47 17.09
CA ARG A 21 21.49 11.21 16.97
C ARG A 21 20.82 10.13 17.85
N GLY A 22 20.58 8.95 17.29
CA GLY A 22 19.95 7.81 17.98
C GLY A 22 18.42 7.70 17.85
N VAL A 23 17.71 8.76 17.43
CA VAL A 23 16.26 8.69 17.22
C VAL A 23 15.97 8.18 15.81
N ARG A 24 15.53 6.91 15.71
CA ARG A 24 15.16 6.28 14.44
C ARG A 24 13.73 6.65 14.07
N ASN A 25 13.54 7.30 12.93
CA ASN A 25 12.23 7.74 12.44
C ASN A 25 11.58 6.67 11.55
N ASP A 26 11.40 5.46 12.09
CA ASP A 26 10.91 4.32 11.30
C ASP A 26 9.53 4.54 10.70
N LYS A 27 8.68 5.35 11.33
CA LYS A 27 7.32 5.61 10.82
C LYS A 27 7.33 6.45 9.54
N ASN A 28 8.26 7.41 9.43
CA ASN A 28 8.27 8.39 8.33
C ASN A 28 9.36 8.11 7.30
N TYR A 29 10.21 7.09 7.51
CA TYR A 29 11.13 6.67 6.44
C TYR A 29 10.34 6.28 5.20
N LYS A 30 10.63 6.95 4.08
CA LYS A 30 9.99 6.73 2.77
C LYS A 30 9.89 5.23 2.44
N ARG A 31 10.95 4.45 2.71
CA ARG A 31 10.95 2.98 2.56
C ARG A 31 9.84 2.28 3.35
N ASN A 32 9.67 2.64 4.62
CA ASN A 32 8.71 1.99 5.51
C ASN A 32 7.27 2.42 5.19
N VAL A 33 7.08 3.68 4.82
CA VAL A 33 5.80 4.18 4.30
C VAL A 33 5.39 3.42 3.04
N ILE A 34 6.30 3.32 2.04
CA ILE A 34 6.06 2.57 0.80
C ILE A 34 5.73 1.10 1.10
N LYS A 35 6.51 0.45 1.98
CA LYS A 35 6.25 -0.95 2.36
C LYS A 35 4.86 -1.13 2.97
N ARG A 36 4.45 -0.24 3.88
CA ARG A 36 3.13 -0.31 4.53
C ARG A 36 1.99 -0.10 3.53
N CYS A 37 2.12 0.89 2.65
CA CYS A 37 1.12 1.13 1.60
C CYS A 37 1.00 -0.08 0.65
N ARG A 38 2.12 -0.75 0.32
CA ARG A 38 2.12 -1.96 -0.50
C ARG A 38 1.42 -3.14 0.16
N VAL A 39 1.65 -3.37 1.45
CA VAL A 39 0.96 -4.41 2.23
C VAL A 39 -0.54 -4.15 2.20
N GLN A 40 -0.94 -2.90 2.47
CA GLN A 40 -2.36 -2.52 2.52
C GLN A 40 -3.02 -2.29 1.14
N GLY A 41 -2.26 -2.43 0.05
CA GLY A 41 -2.77 -2.17 -1.31
C GLY A 41 -3.16 -0.71 -1.58
N LYS A 42 -2.70 0.26 -0.78
CA LYS A 42 -3.06 1.68 -0.90
C LYS A 42 -2.19 2.43 -1.91
N VAL A 43 -2.66 3.60 -2.35
CA VAL A 43 -1.89 4.53 -3.16
C VAL A 43 -0.62 4.98 -2.44
N TYR A 44 0.49 5.13 -3.16
CA TYR A 44 1.74 5.66 -2.59
C TYR A 44 2.62 6.32 -3.65
N ALA A 45 3.46 7.27 -3.23
CA ALA A 45 4.52 7.81 -4.08
C ALA A 45 5.74 6.89 -4.05
N ASN A 46 6.25 6.53 -5.22
CA ASN A 46 7.48 5.74 -5.32
C ASN A 46 8.73 6.60 -5.03
N TYR A 47 9.92 5.99 -5.12
CA TYR A 47 11.17 6.75 -4.90
C TYR A 47 11.40 7.87 -5.92
N LYS A 48 10.87 7.72 -7.15
CA LYS A 48 10.86 8.71 -8.22
C LYS A 48 9.68 9.70 -8.13
N GLU A 49 8.93 9.68 -7.02
CA GLU A 49 7.78 10.55 -6.75
C GLU A 49 6.56 10.35 -7.65
N ASN A 50 6.57 9.32 -8.50
CA ASN A 50 5.39 8.95 -9.26
C ASN A 50 4.36 8.28 -8.34
N ALA A 51 3.10 8.66 -8.49
CA ALA A 51 1.99 8.00 -7.82
C ALA A 51 1.82 6.58 -8.36
N VAL A 52 1.81 5.62 -7.45
CA VAL A 52 1.41 4.23 -7.70
C VAL A 52 0.02 4.07 -7.13
N TYR A 53 -0.94 3.78 -8.00
CA TYR A 53 -2.35 3.64 -7.64
C TYR A 53 -2.59 2.45 -6.70
N ALA A 54 -3.72 2.51 -5.99
CA ALA A 54 -4.18 1.42 -5.15
C ALA A 54 -4.38 0.13 -5.96
N ARG A 55 -4.12 -1.01 -5.34
CA ARG A 55 -4.34 -2.33 -5.95
C ARG A 55 -5.85 -2.53 -6.09
N LYS A 56 -6.31 -2.80 -7.31
CA LYS A 56 -7.67 -3.30 -7.54
C LYS A 56 -7.66 -4.80 -7.64
N LEU A 57 -8.77 -5.40 -7.23
CA LEU A 57 -8.94 -6.84 -7.27
C LEU A 57 -9.18 -7.29 -8.71
N GLY A 58 -8.36 -8.22 -9.20
CA GLY A 58 -8.43 -8.72 -10.59
C GLY A 58 -7.58 -7.96 -11.62
N ASP A 59 -6.95 -6.84 -11.27
CA ASP A 59 -6.09 -6.10 -12.20
C ASP A 59 -4.89 -6.94 -12.65
N GLY A 60 -4.73 -7.08 -13.97
CA GLY A 60 -3.57 -7.76 -14.57
C GLY A 60 -3.50 -9.27 -14.29
N PHE A 61 -4.62 -9.90 -13.95
CA PHE A 61 -4.68 -11.32 -13.65
C PHE A 61 -4.37 -12.18 -14.89
N ARG A 62 -3.26 -12.94 -14.83
CA ARG A 62 -2.77 -13.81 -15.92
C ARG A 62 -2.57 -15.27 -15.50
N CYS A 63 -3.26 -15.71 -14.44
CA CYS A 63 -3.10 -17.07 -13.95
C CYS A 63 -3.63 -18.08 -14.98
N PRO A 64 -2.84 -19.08 -15.40
CA PRO A 64 -3.28 -20.11 -16.35
C PRO A 64 -4.49 -20.90 -15.87
N ILE A 65 -4.63 -21.07 -14.56
CA ILE A 65 -5.69 -21.86 -13.91
C ILE A 65 -6.99 -21.04 -13.78
N LYS A 66 -6.96 -19.75 -14.14
CA LYS A 66 -8.10 -18.82 -14.09
C LYS A 66 -8.79 -18.80 -12.73
N CYS A 67 -8.03 -18.92 -11.63
CA CYS A 67 -8.64 -19.05 -10.30
C CYS A 67 -9.53 -17.85 -9.92
N PHE A 68 -9.25 -16.65 -10.43
CA PHE A 68 -10.12 -15.49 -10.22
C PHE A 68 -11.51 -15.64 -10.86
N GLU A 69 -11.61 -16.34 -12.00
CA GLU A 69 -12.90 -16.63 -12.66
C GLU A 69 -13.67 -17.75 -11.94
N LYS A 70 -12.96 -18.61 -11.20
CA LYS A 70 -13.54 -19.76 -10.47
C LYS A 70 -14.07 -19.40 -9.08
N LEU A 71 -13.73 -18.22 -8.58
CA LEU A 71 -14.16 -17.74 -7.26
C LEU A 71 -15.27 -16.71 -7.43
N ASN A 72 -16.31 -16.83 -6.61
CA ASN A 72 -17.34 -15.81 -6.51
C ASN A 72 -16.84 -14.58 -5.77
N ASP A 73 -17.47 -13.44 -5.99
CA ASP A 73 -17.02 -12.16 -5.43
C ASP A 73 -17.07 -12.14 -3.91
N ASP A 74 -18.06 -12.79 -3.28
CA ASP A 74 -18.11 -12.93 -1.81
C ASP A 74 -16.87 -13.63 -1.23
N ILE A 75 -16.39 -14.68 -1.91
CA ILE A 75 -15.19 -15.42 -1.47
C ILE A 75 -13.95 -14.54 -1.66
N LYS A 76 -13.89 -13.81 -2.78
CA LYS A 76 -12.79 -12.88 -3.03
C LYS A 76 -12.75 -11.81 -1.94
N ASP A 77 -13.87 -11.21 -1.61
CA ASP A 77 -13.92 -10.17 -0.58
C ASP A 77 -13.57 -10.73 0.81
N ALA A 78 -14.05 -11.94 1.14
CA ALA A 78 -13.70 -12.63 2.38
C ALA A 78 -12.20 -12.96 2.52
N LEU A 79 -11.51 -13.19 1.39
CA LEU A 79 -10.06 -13.44 1.38
C LEU A 79 -9.24 -12.15 1.39
N PHE A 80 -9.60 -11.20 0.52
CA PHE A 80 -8.76 -10.03 0.26
C PHE A 80 -8.97 -8.89 1.24
N THR A 81 -10.16 -8.73 1.82
CA THR A 81 -10.43 -7.69 2.83
C THR A 81 -9.55 -7.87 4.06
N PRO A 82 -9.54 -9.03 4.76
CA PRO A 82 -8.65 -9.22 5.89
C PRO A 82 -7.18 -9.19 5.46
N PHE A 83 -6.82 -9.76 4.30
CA PHE A 83 -5.44 -9.75 3.80
C PHE A 83 -4.85 -8.34 3.62
N CYS A 84 -5.65 -7.39 3.11
CA CYS A 84 -5.23 -6.00 2.92
C CYS A 84 -5.31 -5.16 4.21
N ALA A 85 -6.01 -5.64 5.26
CA ALA A 85 -6.07 -4.97 6.55
C ALA A 85 -4.81 -5.21 7.42
N LEU A 86 -3.95 -6.16 7.04
CA LEU A 86 -2.73 -6.52 7.76
C LEU A 86 -1.64 -5.43 7.65
N ASN A 87 -0.66 -5.50 8.56
CA ASN A 87 0.35 -4.45 8.72
C ASN A 87 1.73 -4.83 8.17
N THR A 88 2.05 -6.13 8.14
CA THR A 88 3.34 -6.63 7.66
C THR A 88 3.19 -7.70 6.58
N LYS A 89 4.28 -7.97 5.86
CA LYS A 89 4.32 -9.01 4.82
C LYS A 89 4.26 -10.39 5.47
N GLU A 90 4.87 -10.52 6.64
CA GLU A 90 4.91 -11.71 7.47
C GLU A 90 3.50 -12.06 7.96
N ASP A 91 2.72 -11.08 8.45
CA ASP A 91 1.32 -11.30 8.82
C ASP A 91 0.49 -11.82 7.64
N GLN A 92 0.74 -11.28 6.44
CA GLN A 92 0.08 -11.72 5.21
C GLN A 92 0.43 -13.17 4.87
N ASP A 93 1.68 -13.56 5.03
CA ASP A 93 2.12 -14.93 4.75
C ASP A 93 1.55 -15.92 5.78
N ILE A 94 1.51 -15.54 7.06
CA ILE A 94 0.89 -16.34 8.13
C ILE A 94 -0.61 -16.52 7.85
N TYR A 95 -1.31 -15.46 7.46
CA TYR A 95 -2.73 -15.54 7.08
C TYR A 95 -2.94 -16.51 5.92
N LEU A 96 -2.15 -16.41 4.85
CA LEU A 96 -2.25 -17.33 3.71
C LEU A 96 -1.94 -18.77 4.11
N GLN A 97 -0.93 -19.01 4.95
CA GLN A 97 -0.60 -20.33 5.47
C GLN A 97 -1.75 -20.93 6.28
N GLY A 98 -2.44 -20.12 7.10
CA GLY A 98 -3.59 -20.55 7.88
C GLY A 98 -4.81 -20.94 7.04
N LEU A 99 -4.87 -20.52 5.77
CA LEU A 99 -5.93 -20.90 4.83
C LEU A 99 -5.62 -22.16 4.02
N LEU A 100 -4.39 -22.66 4.08
CA LEU A 100 -3.98 -23.84 3.31
C LEU A 100 -4.30 -25.11 4.08
N GLU A 101 -4.91 -26.07 3.39
CA GLU A 101 -5.13 -27.42 3.87
C GLU A 101 -4.15 -28.39 3.20
N VAL A 102 -3.52 -29.26 3.99
CA VAL A 102 -2.65 -30.32 3.46
C VAL A 102 -3.51 -31.52 3.12
N VAL A 103 -3.58 -31.86 1.82
CA VAL A 103 -4.31 -33.02 1.32
C VAL A 103 -3.31 -34.08 0.86
N ASN A 104 -3.43 -35.30 1.39
CA ASN A 104 -2.62 -36.43 0.93
C ASN A 104 -3.11 -36.87 -0.46
N ILE A 105 -2.23 -36.79 -1.45
CA ILE A 105 -2.49 -37.30 -2.80
C ILE A 105 -2.19 -38.80 -2.78
N LYS A 106 -3.17 -39.61 -3.19
CA LYS A 106 -3.05 -41.08 -3.32
C LYS A 106 -2.36 -41.48 -4.61
#